data_AF-A0A955GGE1-F1
#
_entry.id   AF-A0A955GGE1-F1
#
_cell.length_a   1.000
_cell.length_b   1.000
_cell.length_c   1.000
_cell.angle_alpha   90.00
_cell.angle_beta   90.00
_cell.angle_gamma   90.00
#
_symmetry.space_group_name_H-M   'P 1'
#
loop_
_entity.id
_entity.type
_entity.pdbx_description
1 polymer ?
#
loop_
_entity_poly.entity_id
_entity_poly.type
_entity_poly.pdbx_seq_one_letter_code
_entity_poly.pdbx_strand_id
1 'polypeptide(L)'
;MFDRASRLQWRRKFRRSKRQFEGIGQQAEEGVEKHFFKRVSRLTQVRRFIASWVVLFILLIGGVLYQARSLGASYLSLQPAPGGIYSEGILGSFTNANPIYAASSVDNSVVNLVFAGLFTFDENNKLVGELAKDWKVDERGLNYTVTLNENLTWHDGKPLTSADVV
;
A
#
# COMPACT_ATOMS: atom_id res chain seq x y z
N MET A 1 -14.27 18.47 -39.63
CA MET A 1 -14.01 17.93 -40.99
C MET A 1 -12.73 18.57 -41.50
N PHE A 2 -11.57 17.89 -41.39
CA PHE A 2 -10.28 18.48 -41.79
C PHE A 2 -10.09 18.36 -43.31
N ASP A 3 -9.92 19.49 -43.98
CA ASP A 3 -9.83 19.62 -45.43
C ASP A 3 -8.61 18.90 -46.02
N ARG A 4 -8.80 18.18 -47.15
CA ARG A 4 -7.78 17.33 -47.79
C ARG A 4 -6.53 18.11 -48.20
N ALA A 5 -6.66 19.40 -48.50
CA ALA A 5 -5.55 20.27 -48.90
C ALA A 5 -4.54 20.49 -47.75
N SER A 6 -5.02 20.67 -46.52
CA SER A 6 -4.18 20.90 -45.34
C SER A 6 -3.24 19.72 -45.01
N ARG A 7 -3.73 18.49 -45.19
CA ARG A 7 -2.94 17.25 -44.97
C ARG A 7 -1.80 17.11 -45.99
N LEU A 8 -2.01 17.57 -47.22
CA LEU A 8 -1.00 17.50 -48.28
C LEU A 8 0.13 18.51 -48.07
N GLN A 9 -0.19 19.72 -47.59
CA GLN A 9 0.82 20.74 -47.27
C GLN A 9 1.69 20.30 -46.07
N TRP A 10 1.08 19.71 -45.04
CA TRP A 10 1.80 19.15 -43.90
C TRP A 10 2.76 18.03 -44.31
N ARG A 11 2.33 17.12 -45.20
CA ARG A 11 3.21 16.06 -45.73
C ARG A 11 4.41 16.63 -46.50
N ARG A 12 4.24 17.69 -47.29
CA ARG A 12 5.35 18.34 -48.02
C ARG A 12 6.32 19.05 -47.06
N LYS A 13 5.80 19.71 -46.02
CA LYS A 13 6.62 20.38 -45.00
C LYS A 13 7.42 19.38 -44.16
N PHE A 14 6.79 18.27 -43.76
CA PHE A 14 7.46 17.18 -43.03
C PHE A 14 8.56 16.50 -43.86
N ARG A 15 8.35 16.29 -45.17
CA ARG A 15 9.37 15.69 -46.03
C ARG A 15 10.61 16.57 -46.21
N ARG A 16 10.44 17.90 -46.24
CA ARG A 16 11.57 18.86 -46.28
C ARG A 16 12.30 18.92 -44.93
N SER A 17 11.55 18.94 -43.83
CA SER A 17 12.13 18.93 -42.48
C SER A 17 12.93 17.65 -42.23
N LYS A 18 12.45 16.49 -42.68
CA LYS A 18 13.14 15.20 -42.50
C LYS A 18 14.50 15.15 -43.21
N ARG A 19 14.60 15.71 -44.42
CA ARG A 19 15.88 15.84 -45.15
C ARG A 19 16.86 16.79 -44.47
N GLN A 20 16.35 17.84 -43.82
CA GLN A 20 17.18 18.74 -43.00
C GLN A 20 17.72 18.03 -41.76
N PHE A 21 16.92 17.18 -41.11
CA PHE A 21 17.37 16.36 -39.97
C PHE A 21 18.37 15.27 -40.37
N GLU A 22 18.24 14.66 -41.56
CA GLU A 22 19.21 13.69 -42.08
C GLU A 22 20.59 14.34 -42.29
N GLY A 23 20.65 15.58 -42.79
CA GLY A 23 21.91 16.33 -42.93
C GLY A 23 22.52 16.79 -41.61
N ILE A 24 21.69 17.15 -40.61
CA ILE A 24 22.15 17.49 -39.25
C ILE A 24 22.70 16.23 -38.55
N GLY A 25 22.11 15.06 -38.80
CA GLY A 25 22.62 13.77 -38.31
C GLY A 25 24.03 13.48 -38.82
N GLN A 26 24.27 13.62 -40.13
CA GLN A 26 25.59 13.38 -40.72
C GLN A 26 26.64 14.42 -40.29
N GLN A 27 26.28 15.70 -40.17
CA GLN A 27 27.19 16.73 -39.63
C GLN A 27 27.48 16.56 -38.14
N ALA A 28 26.49 16.09 -37.35
CA ALA A 28 26.69 15.77 -35.95
C ALA A 28 27.58 14.53 -35.79
N GLU A 29 27.42 13.50 -36.63
CA GLU A 29 28.30 12.33 -36.65
C GLU A 29 29.75 12.72 -37.00
N GLU A 30 29.98 13.48 -38.08
CA GLU A 30 31.32 13.93 -38.46
C GLU A 30 31.95 14.87 -37.41
N GLY A 31 31.15 15.73 -36.77
CA GLY A 31 31.60 16.67 -35.75
C GLY A 31 31.94 15.99 -34.42
N VAL A 32 31.12 15.04 -33.98
CA VAL A 32 31.36 14.21 -32.78
C VAL A 32 32.58 13.34 -32.99
N GLU A 33 32.71 12.70 -34.16
CA GLU A 33 33.84 11.82 -34.42
C GLU A 33 35.17 12.58 -34.45
N LYS A 34 35.20 13.75 -35.10
CA LYS A 34 36.44 14.54 -35.30
C LYS A 34 36.87 15.35 -34.07
N HIS A 35 35.94 15.84 -33.25
CA HIS A 35 36.25 16.67 -32.08
C HIS A 35 36.21 15.93 -30.74
N PHE A 36 35.34 14.94 -30.57
CA PHE A 36 35.23 14.19 -29.32
C PHE A 36 36.41 13.22 -29.19
N PHE A 37 36.70 12.42 -30.22
CA PHE A 37 37.75 11.39 -30.13
C PHE A 37 39.19 11.93 -30.16
N LYS A 38 39.47 13.03 -30.89
CA LYS A 38 40.83 13.64 -30.92
C LYS A 38 41.24 14.30 -29.60
N ARG A 39 40.28 14.71 -28.77
CA ARG A 39 40.55 15.24 -27.40
C ARG A 39 40.54 14.15 -26.34
N VAL A 40 39.82 13.05 -26.58
CA VAL A 40 39.82 11.89 -25.67
C VAL A 40 41.20 11.24 -25.55
N SER A 41 42.02 11.26 -26.61
CA SER A 41 43.40 10.74 -26.54
C SER A 41 44.39 11.62 -25.76
N ARG A 42 44.05 12.90 -25.48
CA ARG A 42 44.83 13.79 -24.59
C ARG A 42 44.42 13.68 -23.12
N LEU A 43 43.35 12.94 -22.82
CA LEU A 43 42.94 12.65 -21.45
C LEU A 43 43.82 11.60 -20.78
N THR A 44 44.92 11.12 -21.36
CA THR A 44 45.84 10.16 -20.69
C THR A 44 46.35 10.67 -19.34
N GLN A 45 46.53 11.98 -19.17
CA GLN A 45 46.87 12.60 -17.87
C GLN A 45 45.66 12.69 -16.92
N VAL A 46 44.45 12.86 -17.47
CA VAL A 46 43.17 12.94 -16.71
C VAL A 46 42.53 11.56 -16.53
N ARG A 47 43.08 10.50 -17.15
CA ARG A 47 42.54 9.13 -17.13
C ARG A 47 42.47 8.57 -15.72
N ARG A 48 43.48 8.89 -14.90
CA ARG A 48 43.50 8.57 -13.46
C ARG A 48 42.40 9.31 -12.70
N PHE A 49 42.13 10.56 -13.09
CA PHE A 49 41.06 11.38 -12.52
C PHE A 49 39.67 10.82 -12.88
N ILE A 50 39.42 10.55 -14.17
CA ILE A 50 38.15 9.97 -14.64
C ILE A 50 37.93 8.58 -14.01
N ALA A 51 38.96 7.73 -13.96
CA ALA A 51 38.86 6.43 -13.31
C ALA A 51 38.53 6.56 -11.81
N SER A 52 39.15 7.51 -11.10
CA SER A 52 38.85 7.79 -9.70
C SER A 52 37.40 8.25 -9.50
N TRP A 53 36.88 9.12 -10.37
CA TRP A 53 35.49 9.55 -10.34
C TRP A 53 34.52 8.41 -10.65
N VAL A 54 34.83 7.55 -11.61
CA VAL A 54 34.01 6.36 -11.92
C VAL A 54 33.98 5.41 -10.72
N VAL A 55 35.12 5.15 -10.09
CA VAL A 55 35.19 4.33 -8.87
C VAL A 55 34.39 4.95 -7.73
N LEU A 56 34.49 6.28 -7.52
CA LEU A 56 33.71 7.01 -6.52
C LEU A 56 32.21 6.87 -6.78
N PHE A 57 31.76 7.04 -8.02
CA PHE A 57 30.35 6.88 -8.40
C PHE A 57 29.86 5.45 -8.16
N ILE A 58 30.66 4.44 -8.51
CA ILE A 58 30.33 3.03 -8.24
C ILE A 58 30.20 2.80 -6.73
N LEU A 59 31.13 3.34 -5.93
CA LEU A 59 31.10 3.25 -4.48
C LEU A 59 29.85 3.92 -3.87
N LEU A 60 29.50 5.12 -4.36
CA LEU A 60 28.30 5.83 -3.91
C LEU A 60 27.03 5.06 -4.27
N ILE A 61 26.90 4.57 -5.50
CA ILE A 61 25.74 3.78 -5.93
C ILE A 61 25.64 2.49 -5.09
N GLY A 62 26.75 1.80 -4.88
CA GLY A 62 26.81 0.61 -4.03
C GLY A 62 26.41 0.91 -2.59
N GLY A 63 26.88 2.03 -2.03
CA GLY A 63 26.54 2.50 -0.68
C GLY A 63 25.06 2.85 -0.53
N VAL A 64 24.47 3.53 -1.52
CA VAL A 64 23.03 3.83 -1.54
C VAL A 64 22.20 2.55 -1.64
N LEU A 65 22.60 1.59 -2.47
CA LEU A 65 21.91 0.30 -2.57
C LEU A 65 22.01 -0.51 -1.27
N TYR A 66 23.18 -0.51 -0.63
CA TYR A 66 23.38 -1.14 0.67
C TYR A 66 22.53 -0.49 1.75
N GLN A 67 22.51 0.85 1.80
CA GLN A 67 21.70 1.62 2.74
C GLN A 67 20.20 1.37 2.51
N ALA A 68 19.73 1.40 1.26
CA ALA A 68 18.33 1.14 0.92
C ALA A 68 17.89 -0.28 1.32
N ARG A 69 18.76 -1.27 1.13
CA ARG A 69 18.51 -2.66 1.56
C ARG A 69 18.47 -2.80 3.08
N SER A 70 19.44 -2.18 3.77
CA SER A 70 19.56 -2.23 5.23
C SER A 70 18.39 -1.54 5.93
N LEU A 71 18.04 -0.34 5.45
CA LEU A 71 16.97 0.47 6.01
C LEU A 71 15.58 0.00 5.58
N GLY A 72 15.44 -0.67 4.43
CA GLY A 72 14.16 -1.19 3.97
C GLY A 72 13.48 -2.10 5.00
N ALA A 73 14.24 -2.91 5.74
CA ALA A 73 13.68 -3.77 6.78
C ALA A 73 13.08 -2.99 7.97
N SER A 74 13.55 -1.76 8.23
CA SER A 74 13.06 -0.92 9.32
C SER A 74 11.92 0.00 8.90
N TYR A 75 11.80 0.34 7.61
CA TYR A 75 10.78 1.24 7.09
C TYR A 75 9.60 0.54 6.40
N LEU A 76 9.69 -0.76 6.12
CA LEU A 76 8.57 -1.57 5.63
C LEU A 76 7.73 -2.06 6.81
N SER A 77 6.68 -1.30 7.16
CA SER A 77 5.64 -1.79 8.06
C SER A 77 4.69 -2.70 7.31
N LEU A 78 4.35 -3.87 7.88
CA LEU A 78 3.25 -4.70 7.40
C LEU A 78 1.96 -3.87 7.52
N GLN A 79 1.38 -3.52 6.38
CA GLN A 79 0.08 -2.85 6.35
C GLN A 79 -0.99 -3.88 5.98
N PRO A 80 -2.15 -3.89 6.67
CA PRO A 80 -3.26 -4.75 6.28
C PRO A 80 -3.66 -4.44 4.83
N ALA A 81 -3.68 -5.46 3.98
CA ALA A 81 -4.27 -5.32 2.66
C ALA A 81 -5.79 -5.21 2.84
N PRO A 82 -6.46 -4.22 2.24
CA PRO A 82 -7.91 -4.10 2.32
C PRO A 82 -8.58 -5.27 1.58
N GLY A 83 -9.58 -5.85 2.22
CA GLY A 83 -10.30 -7.01 1.69
C GLY A 83 -9.57 -8.33 1.94
N GLY A 84 -9.99 -9.36 1.21
CA GLY A 84 -9.55 -10.73 1.43
C GLY A 84 -10.75 -11.65 1.70
N ILE A 85 -10.50 -12.95 1.61
CA ILE A 85 -11.47 -13.99 1.95
C ILE A 85 -10.86 -14.77 3.10
N TYR A 86 -11.54 -14.76 4.24
CA TYR A 86 -11.25 -15.66 5.34
C TYR A 86 -12.07 -16.94 5.15
N SER A 87 -11.40 -18.09 5.06
CA SER A 87 -12.02 -19.40 4.93
C SER A 87 -11.61 -20.26 6.11
N GLU A 88 -12.59 -20.69 6.90
CA GLU A 88 -12.42 -21.58 8.04
C GLU A 88 -13.25 -22.85 7.85
N GLY A 89 -12.70 -24.00 8.24
CA GLY A 89 -13.41 -25.26 8.27
C GLY A 89 -13.72 -25.67 9.71
N ILE A 90 -15.01 -25.88 10.02
CA ILE A 90 -15.46 -26.26 11.36
C ILE A 90 -16.18 -27.60 11.27
N LEU A 91 -15.89 -28.51 12.21
CA LEU A 91 -16.57 -29.80 12.31
C LEU A 91 -17.92 -29.64 13.00
N GLY A 92 -18.99 -30.05 12.32
CA GLY A 92 -20.35 -30.00 12.84
C GLY A 92 -21.35 -29.57 11.77
N SER A 93 -22.60 -29.31 12.17
CA SER A 93 -23.64 -28.77 11.28
C SER A 93 -24.16 -27.47 11.85
N PHE A 94 -24.24 -26.45 11.00
CA PHE A 94 -24.87 -25.19 11.34
C PHE A 94 -26.38 -25.38 11.44
N THR A 95 -27.00 -24.83 12.48
CA THR A 95 -28.44 -24.91 12.71
C THR A 95 -29.08 -23.52 12.66
N ASN A 96 -28.50 -22.53 13.34
CA ASN A 96 -29.05 -21.19 13.42
C ASN A 96 -28.01 -20.15 13.85
N ALA A 97 -28.24 -18.90 13.50
CA ALA A 97 -27.39 -17.76 13.87
C ALA A 97 -28.05 -16.85 14.90
N ASN A 98 -29.02 -17.35 15.67
CA ASN A 98 -29.66 -16.55 16.71
C ASN A 98 -28.84 -16.65 18.01
N PRO A 99 -28.29 -15.54 18.54
CA PRO A 99 -27.45 -15.57 19.74
C PRO A 99 -28.16 -16.16 20.98
N ILE A 100 -29.49 -16.14 21.02
CA ILE A 100 -30.28 -16.70 22.14
C ILE A 100 -30.41 -18.22 22.03
N TYR A 101 -30.34 -18.79 20.82
CA TYR A 101 -30.58 -20.22 20.57
C TYR A 101 -29.32 -20.98 20.08
N ALA A 102 -28.20 -20.29 19.91
CA ALA A 102 -26.95 -20.91 19.49
C ALA A 102 -26.40 -21.84 20.59
N ALA A 103 -26.47 -23.14 20.36
CA ALA A 103 -26.06 -24.16 21.31
C ALA A 103 -24.79 -24.92 20.89
N SER A 104 -24.54 -25.05 19.59
CA SER A 104 -23.36 -25.75 19.07
C SER A 104 -22.16 -24.80 18.92
N SER A 105 -20.94 -25.35 18.88
CA SER A 105 -19.74 -24.56 18.58
C SER A 105 -19.82 -23.90 17.21
N VAL A 106 -20.40 -24.59 16.21
CA VAL A 106 -20.59 -24.05 14.85
C VAL A 106 -21.51 -22.84 14.85
N ASP A 107 -22.65 -22.92 15.56
CA ASP A 107 -23.59 -21.81 15.67
C ASP A 107 -22.94 -20.61 16.38
N ASN A 108 -22.22 -20.86 17.48
CA ASN A 108 -21.52 -19.83 18.24
C ASN A 108 -20.42 -19.15 17.41
N SER A 109 -19.66 -19.90 16.60
CA SER A 109 -18.68 -19.31 15.68
C SER A 109 -19.33 -18.33 14.70
N VAL A 110 -20.50 -18.67 14.14
CA VAL A 110 -21.23 -17.78 13.25
C VAL A 110 -21.80 -16.57 14.00
N VAL A 111 -22.36 -16.78 15.19
CA VAL A 111 -22.89 -15.71 16.04
C VAL A 111 -21.81 -14.69 16.39
N ASN A 112 -20.62 -15.14 16.79
CA ASN A 112 -19.50 -14.27 17.16
C ASN A 112 -18.95 -13.45 15.97
N LEU A 113 -19.23 -13.86 14.72
CA LEU A 113 -18.86 -13.08 13.53
C LEU A 113 -19.90 -11.99 13.20
N VAL A 114 -21.15 -12.15 13.66
CA VAL A 114 -22.27 -11.28 13.29
C VAL A 114 -22.65 -10.31 14.42
N PHE A 115 -22.53 -10.76 15.67
CA PHE A 115 -22.93 -10.05 16.87
C PHE A 115 -21.71 -9.76 17.75
N ALA A 116 -21.75 -8.61 18.42
CA ALA A 116 -20.74 -8.17 19.38
C ALA A 116 -21.32 -8.20 20.79
N GLY A 117 -20.50 -8.61 21.76
CA GLY A 117 -20.84 -8.60 23.17
C GLY A 117 -20.49 -7.27 23.84
N LEU A 118 -20.87 -7.10 25.11
CA LEU A 118 -20.35 -5.99 25.91
C LEU A 118 -18.84 -6.12 26.13
N PHE A 119 -18.38 -7.35 26.33
CA PHE A 119 -17.00 -7.69 26.63
C PHE A 119 -16.56 -8.87 25.76
N THR A 120 -15.26 -8.92 25.49
CA THR A 120 -14.59 -10.01 24.79
C THR A 120 -13.25 -10.31 25.47
N PHE A 121 -12.51 -11.30 24.97
CA PHE A 121 -11.17 -11.63 25.45
C PHE A 121 -10.12 -11.24 24.41
N ASP A 122 -9.05 -10.58 24.85
CA ASP A 122 -7.91 -10.27 23.99
C ASP A 122 -7.00 -11.50 23.75
N GLU A 123 -5.95 -11.32 22.95
CA GLU A 123 -4.97 -12.38 22.64
C GLU A 123 -4.25 -12.93 23.89
N ASN A 124 -4.23 -12.16 24.99
CA ASN A 124 -3.65 -12.57 26.27
C ASN A 124 -4.70 -13.17 27.21
N ASN A 125 -5.89 -13.48 26.70
CA ASN A 125 -7.03 -14.00 27.44
C ASN A 125 -7.48 -13.07 28.58
N LYS A 126 -7.31 -11.76 28.42
CA LYS A 126 -7.81 -10.74 29.35
C LYS A 126 -9.16 -10.24 28.89
N LEU A 127 -10.06 -10.08 29.85
CA LEU A 127 -11.37 -9.47 29.59
C LEU A 127 -11.17 -8.00 29.19
N VAL A 128 -11.69 -7.64 28.02
CA VAL A 128 -11.66 -6.28 27.46
C VAL A 128 -13.06 -5.88 27.01
N GLY A 129 -13.33 -4.58 26.95
CA GLY A 129 -14.60 -4.06 26.42
C GLY A 129 -14.65 -4.18 24.90
N GLU A 130 -15.77 -4.68 24.37
CA GLU A 130 -16.04 -4.73 22.93
C GLU A 130 -17.03 -3.62 22.56
N LEU A 131 -18.30 -3.74 22.98
CA LEU A 131 -19.25 -2.62 22.94
C LEU A 131 -19.12 -1.69 24.16
N ALA A 132 -18.54 -2.17 25.26
CA ALA A 132 -18.31 -1.37 26.46
C ALA A 132 -17.05 -0.50 26.34
N LYS A 133 -17.20 0.78 26.68
CA LYS A 133 -16.11 1.76 26.85
C LYS A 133 -15.41 1.59 28.20
N ASP A 134 -16.20 1.39 29.26
CA ASP A 134 -15.74 1.25 30.64
C ASP A 134 -16.77 0.47 31.45
N TRP A 135 -16.33 -0.15 32.56
CA TRP A 135 -17.23 -0.76 33.52
C TRP A 135 -16.74 -0.54 34.95
N LYS A 136 -17.69 -0.35 35.86
CA LYS A 136 -17.44 -0.17 37.28
C LYS A 136 -18.21 -1.20 38.08
N VAL A 137 -17.56 -1.71 39.11
CA VAL A 137 -18.15 -2.64 40.06
C VAL A 137 -18.19 -1.95 41.41
N ASP A 138 -19.33 -2.02 42.10
CA ASP A 138 -19.44 -1.49 43.45
C ASP A 138 -18.59 -2.28 44.45
N GLU A 139 -18.37 -1.71 45.65
CA GLU A 139 -17.51 -2.32 46.68
C GLU A 139 -17.97 -3.72 47.11
N ARG A 140 -19.26 -4.02 46.91
CA ARG A 140 -19.87 -5.31 47.27
C ARG A 140 -19.87 -6.33 46.13
N GLY A 141 -19.52 -5.93 44.90
CA GLY A 141 -19.56 -6.83 43.74
C GLY A 141 -20.97 -7.18 43.25
N LEU A 142 -21.98 -6.40 43.62
CA LEU A 142 -23.39 -6.66 43.31
C LEU A 142 -23.93 -5.78 42.19
N ASN A 143 -23.35 -4.59 42.01
CA ASN A 143 -23.80 -3.64 40.99
C ASN A 143 -22.68 -3.39 39.97
N TYR A 144 -23.02 -3.66 38.71
CA TYR A 144 -22.14 -3.44 37.57
C TYR A 144 -22.72 -2.28 36.73
N THR A 145 -21.94 -1.21 36.58
CA THR A 145 -22.29 -0.10 35.71
C THR A 145 -21.43 -0.18 34.47
N VAL A 146 -22.03 -0.44 33.31
CA VAL A 146 -21.34 -0.53 32.03
C VAL A 146 -21.65 0.71 31.20
N THR A 147 -20.61 1.38 30.73
CA THR A 147 -20.73 2.52 29.82
C THR A 147 -20.46 2.03 28.40
N LEU A 148 -21.43 2.21 27.48
CA LEU A 148 -21.26 1.83 26.08
C LEU A 148 -20.34 2.81 25.33
N ASN A 149 -19.72 2.32 24.25
CA ASN A 149 -19.01 3.17 23.30
C ASN A 149 -19.95 4.19 22.63
N GLU A 150 -19.37 5.31 22.21
CA GLU A 150 -20.12 6.37 21.53
C GLU A 150 -20.37 6.00 20.06
N ASN A 151 -21.53 6.41 19.53
CA ASN A 151 -21.90 6.23 18.13
C ASN A 151 -21.96 4.76 17.66
N LEU A 152 -22.32 3.83 18.56
CA LEU A 152 -22.59 2.45 18.18
C LEU A 152 -23.84 2.37 17.29
N THR A 153 -23.75 1.57 16.24
CA THR A 153 -24.85 1.36 15.30
C THR A 153 -24.99 -0.12 14.94
N TRP A 154 -26.22 -0.55 14.72
CA TRP A 154 -26.53 -1.82 14.09
C TRP A 154 -26.12 -1.82 12.61
N HIS A 155 -26.11 -3.01 12.00
CA HIS A 155 -25.79 -3.18 10.57
C HIS A 155 -26.76 -2.44 9.63
N ASP A 156 -27.96 -2.11 10.10
CA ASP A 156 -28.95 -1.30 9.37
C ASP A 156 -28.79 0.22 9.56
N GLY A 157 -27.78 0.64 10.34
CA GLY A 157 -27.47 2.03 10.64
C GLY A 157 -28.26 2.64 11.80
N LYS A 158 -29.17 1.89 12.45
CA LYS A 158 -29.86 2.39 13.64
C LYS A 158 -28.89 2.49 14.83
N PRO A 159 -29.04 3.49 15.69
CA PRO A 159 -28.21 3.59 16.89
C PRO A 159 -28.46 2.40 17.81
N LEU A 160 -27.38 1.82 18.33
CA LEU A 160 -27.42 0.80 19.38
C LEU A 160 -27.35 1.51 20.73
N THR A 161 -28.29 1.19 21.62
CA THR A 161 -28.40 1.83 22.94
C THR A 161 -28.49 0.81 24.06
N SER A 162 -28.44 1.25 25.32
CA SER A 162 -28.62 0.36 26.47
C SER A 162 -30.00 -0.33 26.49
N ALA A 163 -31.00 0.20 25.78
CA ALA A 163 -32.31 -0.45 25.67
C ALA A 163 -32.28 -1.74 24.84
N ASP A 164 -31.28 -1.91 23.96
CA ASP A 164 -31.12 -3.13 23.15
C ASP A 164 -30.38 -4.25 23.91
N VAL A 165 -29.84 -3.91 25.09
CA VAL A 165 -29.07 -4.83 25.95
C VAL A 165 -29.92 -5.38 27.10
N VAL A 166 -30.98 -4.67 27.48
CA VAL A 166 -31.82 -4.94 28.67
C VAL A 166 -33.06 -5.75 28.32
#